data_AF-A0A941E4G9-F1
#
_entry.id   AF-A0A941E4G9-F1
#
_cell.length_a   1.000
_cell.length_b   1.000
_cell.length_c   1.000
_cell.angle_alpha   90.00
_cell.angle_beta   90.00
_cell.angle_gamma   90.00
#
_symmetry.space_group_name_H-M   'P 1'
#
loop_
_entity.id
_entity.type
_entity.pdbx_description
1 polymer ?
#
loop_
_entity_poly.entity_id
_entity_poly.type
_entity_poly.pdbx_seq_one_letter_code
_entity_poly.pdbx_strand_id
1 'polypeptide(L)' 'MIKNQWHKAEASNGASNCVEVMETDHGGFLVRDTKDKGTGPVLSFTRGEWAAFLKGVKLDEFEPSK' A
#
# COMPACT_ATOMS: atom_id res chain seq x y z
N MET A 1 -14.72 8.65 11.10
CA MET A 1 -14.77 7.18 11.19
C MET A 1 -13.60 6.66 10.37
N ILE A 2 -12.59 6.08 11.01
CA ILE A 2 -11.46 5.47 10.28
C ILE A 2 -11.98 4.15 9.70
N LYS A 3 -11.70 3.91 8.42
CA LYS A 3 -12.21 2.75 7.69
C LYS A 3 -11.17 1.63 7.74
N ASN A 4 -11.42 0.58 8.53
CA ASN A 4 -10.79 -0.73 8.37
C ASN A 4 -11.32 -1.40 7.08
N GLN A 5 -11.11 -0.74 5.94
CA GLN A 5 -11.54 -1.19 4.64
C GLN A 5 -10.33 -1.24 3.71
N TRP A 6 -10.23 -2.32 2.95
CA TRP A 6 -9.24 -2.44 1.89
C TRP A 6 -9.61 -1.51 0.74
N HIS A 7 -8.65 -0.67 0.35
CA HIS A 7 -8.73 0.21 -0.80
C HIS A 7 -7.79 -0.29 -1.88
N LYS A 8 -8.38 -0.69 -3.02
CA LYS A 8 -7.62 -1.01 -4.23
C LYS A 8 -7.34 0.28 -5.01
N ALA A 9 -6.11 0.48 -5.44
CA ALA A 9 -5.77 1.65 -6.26
C ALA A 9 -6.48 1.58 -7.64
N GLU A 10 -7.12 2.67 -8.08
CA GLU A 10 -7.85 2.74 -9.34
C GLU A 10 -6.96 2.49 -10.57
N ALA A 11 -5.68 2.90 -10.49
CA ALA A 11 -4.66 2.62 -11.50
C ALA A 11 -4.35 1.11 -11.69
N SER A 12 -4.90 0.25 -10.82
CA SER A 12 -4.81 -1.21 -10.95
C SER A 12 -5.82 -1.79 -11.95
N ASN A 13 -6.74 -1.00 -12.51
CA ASN A 13 -7.69 -1.49 -13.51
C ASN A 13 -6.97 -1.78 -14.84
N GLY A 14 -6.66 -3.06 -15.07
CA GLY A 14 -6.00 -3.56 -16.27
C GLY A 14 -4.48 -3.73 -16.15
N ALA A 15 -3.87 -3.42 -15.00
CA ALA A 15 -2.43 -3.58 -14.76
C ALA A 15 -2.08 -4.88 -14.02
N SER A 16 -0.89 -5.43 -14.25
CA SER A 16 -0.39 -6.65 -13.60
C SER A 16 0.11 -6.45 -12.15
N ASN A 17 0.07 -5.23 -11.62
CA ASN A 17 0.72 -4.86 -10.36
C ASN A 17 -0.30 -4.29 -9.34
N CYS A 18 -1.39 -5.03 -9.14
CA CYS A 18 -2.48 -4.61 -8.25
C CYS A 18 -2.08 -4.76 -6.76
N VAL A 19 -2.27 -3.70 -5.97
CA VAL A 19 -2.14 -3.74 -4.51
C VAL A 19 -3.40 -3.18 -3.83
N GLU A 20 -3.68 -3.67 -2.63
CA GLU A 20 -4.68 -3.10 -1.72
C GLU A 20 -4.01 -2.56 -0.46
N VAL A 21 -4.52 -1.43 0.03
CA VAL A 21 -4.04 -0.77 1.25
C VAL A 21 -5.20 -0.57 2.22
N MET A 22 -4.95 -0.72 3.53
CA MET A 22 -5.92 -0.42 4.58
C MET A 22 -5.24 0.39 5.69
N GLU A 23 -5.88 1.48 6.12
CA GLU A 23 -5.49 2.19 7.35
C GLU A 23 -6.09 1.48 8.55
N THR A 24 -5.30 1.27 9.60
CA THR A 24 -5.74 0.60 10.83
C THR A 24 -6.24 1.61 11.87
N ASP A 25 -7.05 1.15 12.82
CA ASP A 25 -7.55 1.99 13.93
C ASP A 25 -6.44 2.64 14.78
N HIS A 26 -5.24 2.06 14.76
CA HIS A 26 -4.06 2.59 15.46
C HIS A 26 -3.20 3.51 14.57
N GLY A 27 -3.63 3.77 13.33
CA GLY A 27 -2.97 4.67 12.40
C GLY A 27 -1.80 4.07 11.62
N GLY A 28 -1.67 2.74 11.64
CA GLY A 28 -0.76 2.02 10.77
C GLY A 28 -1.39 1.71 9.41
N PHE A 29 -0.61 1.09 8.54
CA PHE A 29 -1.03 0.73 7.18
C PHE A 29 -0.74 -0.73 6.90
N LEU A 30 -1.72 -1.43 6.34
CA LEU A 30 -1.55 -2.79 5.84
C LEU A 30 -1.53 -2.77 4.31
N VAL A 31 -0.67 -3.59 3.71
CA VAL A 31 -0.53 -3.74 2.25
C VAL A 31 -0.57 -5.22 1.89
N ARG A 32 -1.28 -5.56 0.82
CA ARG A 32 -1.31 -6.93 0.26
C ARG A 32 -1.45 -6.91 -1.26
N ASP A 33 -1.06 -8.01 -1.91
CA ASP A 33 -1.32 -8.22 -3.34
C ASP A 33 -2.80 -8.57 -3.54
N THR A 34 -3.49 -7.83 -4.39
CA THR A 34 -4.91 -8.08 -4.70
C THR A 34 -5.12 -9.46 -5.35
N LYS A 35 -4.14 -9.97 -6.10
CA LYS A 35 -4.24 -11.21 -6.86
C LYS A 35 -4.36 -12.45 -5.98
N ASP A 36 -3.83 -12.35 -4.76
CA ASP A 36 -3.90 -13.43 -3.78
C ASP A 36 -5.29 -13.51 -3.12
N LYS A 37 -6.25 -12.64 -3.51
CA LYS A 37 -7.65 -12.69 -3.05
C LYS A 37 -7.81 -12.77 -1.52
N GLY A 38 -6.89 -12.16 -0.79
CA GLY A 38 -6.87 -12.15 0.67
C GLY A 38 -6.26 -13.39 1.35
N THR A 39 -5.71 -14.35 0.61
CA THR A 39 -4.98 -15.51 1.19
C THR A 39 -3.47 -15.30 1.25
N GLY A 40 -2.97 -14.24 0.61
CA GLY A 40 -1.56 -13.88 0.56
C GLY A 40 -1.07 -13.18 1.83
N PRO A 41 0.26 -12.96 1.94
CA PRO A 41 0.85 -12.25 3.06
C PRO A 41 0.33 -10.81 3.16
N VAL A 42 0.22 -10.32 4.40
CA VAL A 42 -0.12 -8.94 4.70
C VAL A 42 1.10 -8.27 5.33
N LEU A 43 1.60 -7.23 4.68
CA LEU A 43 2.68 -6.39 5.20
C LEU A 43 2.08 -5.31 6.09
N SER A 44 2.71 -5.04 7.23
CA SER A 44 2.27 -4.03 8.20
C SER A 44 3.34 -2.96 8.36
N PHE A 45 2.90 -1.71 8.30
CA PHE A 45 3.74 -0.53 8.44
C PHE A 45 3.17 0.41 9.50
N THR A 46 4.05 1.01 10.27
CA THR A 46 3.73 2.11 11.16
C THR A 46 3.39 3.37 10.37
N ARG A 47 2.75 4.35 11.04
CA ARG A 47 2.51 5.67 10.46
C ARG A 47 3.81 6.35 9.98
N GLY A 48 4.89 6.19 10.74
CA GLY A 48 6.20 6.78 10.44
C GLY A 48 6.84 6.17 9.20
N GLU A 49 6.83 4.85 9.09
CA GLU A 49 7.34 4.12 7.92
C GLU A 49 6.55 4.47 6.66
N TRP A 50 5.21 4.51 6.76
CA TRP A 50 4.36 4.90 5.64
C TRP A 50 4.63 6.34 5.17
N ALA A 51 4.80 7.28 6.11
CA ALA A 51 5.14 8.66 5.79
C ALA A 51 6.52 8.78 5.12
N ALA A 52 7.51 8.01 5.60
CA ALA A 52 8.83 7.95 4.99
C ALA A 52 8.78 7.38 3.57
N PHE A 53 8.05 6.28 3.37
CA PHE A 53 7.83 5.69 2.05
C PHE A 53 7.22 6.69 1.06
N LEU A 54 6.13 7.36 1.43
CA LEU A 54 5.48 8.37 0.59
C LEU A 54 6.41 9.56 0.28
N LYS A 55 7.26 9.94 1.22
CA LYS A 55 8.26 11.00 0.99
C LYS A 55 9.28 10.55 -0.05
N GLY A 56 9.80 9.32 0.06
CA GLY A 56 10.76 8.78 -0.91
C GLY A 56 10.17 8.66 -2.32
N VAL A 57 8.91 8.20 -2.44
CA VAL A 57 8.21 8.15 -3.73
C VAL A 57 8.10 9.53 -4.37
N LYS A 58 7.78 10.57 -3.60
CA LYS A 58 7.68 11.96 -4.11
C LYS A 58 9.02 12.58 -4.48
N LEU A 59 10.12 12.02 -3.98
CA LEU A 59 11.48 12.44 -4.26
C LEU A 59 12.12 11.58 -5.36
N ASP A 60 11.34 10.73 -6.04
CA ASP A 60 11.78 9.79 -7.06
C ASP A 60 12.93 8.86 -6.58
N GLU A 61 12.99 8.58 -5.26
CA GLU A 61 14.07 7.76 -4.66
C GLU A 61 14.03 6.29 -5.11
N PHE A 62 12.89 5.83 -5.63
CA PHE A 62 12.65 4.44 -6.02
C PHE A 62 12.61 4.24 -7.54
N GLU A 63 12.94 5.26 -8.33
CA GLU A 63 13.08 5.11 -9.77
C GLU A 63 14.24 4.14 -10.08
N PRO A 64 14.03 3.10 -10.91
CA PRO A 64 15.10 2.19 -11.28
C PRO A 64 16.20 2.96 -12.01
N SER A 65 17.47 2.69 -11.65
CA SER A 65 18.60 3.23 -12.39
C SER A 65 18.46 2.85 -13.87
N LYS A 66 18.46 3.85 -14.75
CA LYS A 66 18.42 3.64 -16.21
C LYS A 66 19.55 2.75 -16.71
#